data_AF-A0A9D7NRT0-F1
#
_entry.id   AF-A0A9D7NRT0-F1
#
_cell.length_a   1.000
_cell.length_b   1.000
_cell.length_c   1.000
_cell.angle_alpha   90.00
_cell.angle_beta   90.00
_cell.angle_gamma   90.00
#
_symmetry.space_group_name_H-M   'P 1'
#
loop_
_entity.id
_entity.type
_entity.pdbx_description
1 polymer ?
#
loop_
_entity_poly.entity_id
_entity_poly.type
_entity_poly.pdbx_seq_one_letter_code
_entity_poly.pdbx_strand_id
1 'polypeptide(L)' 'MNLAGHEYSERELLRRAMTNWHKPKTKWAGVPRWVKAKETFCVGSTVAHALCDEFGFDPEEKVLK' A
#
# COMPACT_ATOMS: atom_id res chain seq x y z
N MET A 1 4.20 10.75 14.53
CA MET A 1 3.01 10.10 15.13
C MET A 1 3.42 9.35 16.39
N ASN A 2 2.66 9.47 17.48
CA ASN A 2 2.85 8.64 18.68
C ASN A 2 1.80 7.52 18.70
N LEU A 3 2.24 6.27 18.80
CA LEU A 3 1.38 5.09 18.93
C LEU A 3 1.78 4.34 20.20
N ALA A 4 0.90 4.32 21.20
CA ALA A 4 1.12 3.63 22.47
C ALA A 4 2.47 4.00 23.15
N GLY A 5 2.89 5.26 23.08
CA GLY A 5 4.15 5.73 23.65
C GLY A 5 5.37 5.59 22.73
N HIS A 6 5.21 5.00 21.54
CA HIS A 6 6.27 4.86 20.55
C HIS A 6 6.17 5.92 19.46
N GLU A 7 7.29 6.56 19.15
CA GLU A 7 7.37 7.53 18.06
C GLU A 7 7.59 6.83 16.71
N TYR A 8 6.74 7.18 15.75
CA TYR A 8 6.83 6.71 14.37
C TYR A 8 6.76 7.89 13.40
N SER A 9 7.55 7.79 12.33
CA SER A 9 7.36 8.62 11.15
C SER A 9 6.18 8.08 10.34
N GLU A 10 5.19 8.94 10.07
CA GLU A 10 4.01 8.58 9.27
C GLU A 10 4.42 8.10 7.88
N ARG A 11 5.36 8.81 7.26
CA ARG A 11 5.89 8.47 5.94
C ARG A 11 6.59 7.11 5.92
N GLU A 12 7.30 6.76 6.99
CA GLU A 12 7.94 5.46 7.12
C GLU A 12 6.92 4.33 7.37
N LEU A 13 5.87 4.58 8.16
CA LEU A 13 4.78 3.63 8.31
C LEU A 13 4.05 3.36 6.99
N LEU A 14 3.77 4.42 6.21
CA LEU A 14 3.19 4.29 4.88
C LEU A 14 4.10 3.49 3.95
N ARG A 15 5.39 3.81 3.90
CA ARG A 15 6.37 3.05 3.12
C ARG A 15 6.36 1.56 3.48
N ARG A 16 6.37 1.23 4.77
CA ARG A 16 6.32 -0.16 5.25
C ARG A 16 5.01 -0.86 4.88
N ALA A 17 3.88 -0.17 4.98
CA ALA A 17 2.59 -0.71 4.58
C ALA A 17 2.59 -1.08 3.08
N MET A 18 3.05 -0.15 2.23
CA MET A 18 3.14 -0.35 0.78
C MET A 18 4.09 -1.50 0.41
N THR A 19 5.28 -1.58 1.05
CA THR A 19 6.27 -2.64 0.78
C THR A 19 5.78 -4.03 1.19
N ASN A 20 5.08 -4.13 2.32
CA ASN A 20 4.56 -5.42 2.81
C ASN A 20 3.50 -6.04 1.88
N TRP A 21 2.97 -5.29 0.92
CA TRP A 21 2.01 -5.81 -0.04
C TRP A 21 2.59 -6.78 -1.07
N HIS A 22 3.91 -6.86 -1.24
CA HIS A 22 4.57 -7.85 -2.09
C HIS A 22 4.49 -9.29 -1.57
N LYS A 23 4.13 -9.49 -0.29
CA LYS A 23 4.13 -10.83 0.28
C LYS A 23 2.88 -11.61 -0.14
N PRO A 24 3.03 -12.72 -0.89
CA PRO A 24 1.90 -13.42 -1.47
C PRO A 24 1.24 -14.34 -0.45
N LYS A 25 0.15 -13.89 0.18
CA LYS A 25 -0.70 -14.75 1.03
C LYS A 25 -2.19 -14.38 0.97
N THR A 26 -2.62 -13.60 -0.02
CA THR A 26 -3.87 -12.82 0.11
C THR A 26 -4.86 -13.00 -1.04
N LYS A 27 -6.15 -12.81 -0.72
CA LYS A 27 -7.33 -12.64 -1.59
C LYS A 27 -7.17 -11.66 -2.77
N TRP A 28 -6.06 -10.93 -2.82
CA TRP A 28 -5.70 -9.92 -3.81
C TRP A 28 -4.79 -10.46 -4.93
N ALA A 29 -4.53 -11.75 -4.97
CA ALA A 29 -3.79 -12.38 -6.05
C ALA A 29 -4.39 -12.04 -7.42
N GLY A 30 -3.59 -11.49 -8.32
CA GLY A 30 -4.01 -11.13 -9.67
C GLY A 30 -4.80 -9.82 -9.80
N VAL A 31 -5.09 -9.11 -8.71
CA VAL A 31 -5.63 -7.74 -8.80
C VAL A 31 -4.51 -6.72 -8.99
N PRO A 32 -4.77 -5.57 -9.65
CA PRO A 32 -3.84 -4.46 -9.69
C PRO A 32 -3.48 -3.97 -8.29
N ARG A 33 -2.24 -3.53 -8.11
CA ARG A 33 -1.72 -3.04 -6.84
C ARG A 33 -2.53 -1.86 -6.29
N TRP A 34 -3.01 -0.96 -7.15
CA TRP A 34 -3.82 0.17 -6.71
C TRP A 34 -5.12 -0.27 -6.02
N VAL A 35 -5.71 -1.40 -6.39
CA VAL A 35 -6.94 -1.92 -5.75
C VAL A 35 -6.64 -2.29 -4.30
N LYS A 36 -5.48 -2.91 -4.05
CA LYS A 36 -5.03 -3.23 -2.69
C LYS A 36 -4.75 -1.96 -1.88
N ALA A 37 -4.21 -0.92 -2.52
CA ALA A 37 -3.97 0.38 -1.88
C ALA A 37 -5.27 1.09 -1.50
N LYS A 38 -6.22 1.13 -2.44
CA LYS A 38 -7.56 1.66 -2.26
C LYS A 38 -8.24 1.07 -1.03
N GLU A 39 -8.25 -0.27 -0.94
CA GLU A 39 -8.91 -1.01 0.13
C GLU A 39 -8.17 -0.94 1.46
N THR A 40 -6.84 -0.85 1.45
CA THR A 40 -6.04 -0.76 2.69
C THR A 40 -6.17 0.60 3.35
N PHE A 41 -6.22 1.67 2.56
CA PHE A 41 -6.27 3.05 3.06
C PHE A 41 -7.68 3.65 3.04
N CYS A 42 -8.68 2.92 2.53
CA CYS A 42 -10.07 3.37 2.37
C CYS A 42 -10.18 4.67 1.55
N VAL A 43 -9.46 4.76 0.44
CA VAL A 43 -9.38 5.96 -0.41
C VAL A 43 -10.02 5.76 -1.79
N GLY A 44 -10.09 6.82 -2.59
CA GLY A 44 -10.46 6.76 -4.01
C GLY A 44 -9.33 6.23 -4.90
N SER A 45 -9.67 5.83 -6.13
CA SER A 45 -8.69 5.32 -7.11
C SER A 45 -7.56 6.31 -7.39
N THR A 46 -7.86 7.60 -7.54
CA THR A 46 -6.84 8.63 -7.78
C THR A 46 -5.78 8.67 -6.68
N VAL A 47 -6.21 8.61 -5.42
CA VAL A 47 -5.29 8.62 -4.28
C VAL A 47 -4.51 7.30 -4.20
N ALA A 48 -5.15 6.18 -4.53
CA ALA A 48 -4.51 4.88 -4.56
C ALA A 48 -3.38 4.81 -5.61
N HIS A 49 -3.59 5.37 -6.81
CA HIS A 49 -2.54 5.49 -7.83
C HIS A 49 -1.40 6.39 -7.36
N ALA A 50 -1.73 7.57 -6.82
CA ALA A 50 -0.71 8.49 -6.30
C ALA A 50 0.14 7.87 -5.19
N LEU A 51 -0.46 7.05 -4.31
CA LEU A 51 0.27 6.28 -3.30
C LEU A 51 1.24 5.26 -3.93
N CYS A 52 0.82 4.55 -4.97
CA CYS A 52 1.71 3.64 -5.69
C CYS A 52 2.90 4.39 -6.28
N ASP A 53 2.66 5.48 -7.02
CA ASP A 53 3.70 6.29 -7.67
C ASP A 53 4.68 6.90 -6.65
N GLU A 54 4.17 7.47 -5.55
CA GLU A 54 4.97 8.12 -4.50
C GLU A 54 6.00 7.18 -3.87
N PHE A 55 5.67 5.89 -3.77
CA PHE A 55 6.56 4.88 -3.20
C PHE A 55 7.25 4.00 -4.26
N GLY A 56 7.17 4.38 -5.54
CA GLY A 56 7.89 3.74 -6.64
C GLY A 56 7.32 2.39 -7.07
N PHE A 57 6.01 2.18 -6.86
CA PHE A 57 5.31 0.99 -7.31
C PHE A 57 4.48 1.27 -8.56
N ASP A 58 4.45 0.32 -9.48
CA ASP A 58 3.51 0.36 -10.61
C ASP A 58 2.08 0.06 -10.10
N PRO A 59 1.13 1.01 -10.25
CA PRO A 59 -0.26 0.82 -9.83
C PRO A 59 -0.96 -0.36 -10.50
N GLU A 60 -0.63 -0.63 -11.76
CA GLU A 60 -1.25 -1.66 -12.61
C GLU A 60 -0.56 -3.04 -12.45
N GLU A 61 0.60 -3.08 -11.79
CA GLU A 61 1.30 -4.32 -11.49
C GLU A 61 0.36 -5.25 -10.71
N LYS A 62 0.20 -6.46 -11.23
CA LYS A 62 -0.62 -7.47 -10.57
C LYS A 62 0.12 -8.00 -9.36
N VAL A 63 -0.59 -8.04 -8.23
CA VAL A 63 -0.06 -8.68 -7.02
C VAL A 63 0.17 -10.16 -7.31
N LEU A 64 1.44 -10.56 -7.29
CA LEU A 64 1.86 -11.93 -7.54
C LEU A 64 1.36 -12.87 -6.41
N LYS A 65 1.16 -14.14 -6.78
CA LYS A 65 0.74 -15.23 -5.90
C LYS A 65 1.87 -15.83 -5.09
#